data_AF-A0A5W4RN81-F1
#
_entry.id   AF-A0A5W4RN81-F1
#
_cell.length_a   1.000
_cell.length_b   1.000
_cell.length_c   1.000
_cell.angle_alpha   90.00
_cell.angle_beta   90.00
_cell.angle_gamma   90.00
#
_symmetry.space_group_name_H-M   'P 1'
#
loop_
_entity.id
_entity.type
_entity.pdbx_description
1 polymer ?
#
loop_
_entity_poly.entity_id
_entity_poly.type
_entity_poly.pdbx_seq_one_letter_code
_entity_poly.pdbx_strand_id
1 'polypeptide(L)'
;MRLAVDVFINKKLILTNAIMPALRVKKKASVIVAAHRMSFRTGRVMQEEQSIQRAVTRLCIQCGLLLLQHGAESALVDELSTRLGLALGMDSVESAISSNAIVLTTIKDGQCLTSTRKNQDRGINMHVVTEVQHIVILAEHRLLDYKGVEKRFSQLRPLRYPRWLVAFMVGLSCSCFCKLNNGGWDGAVITFFASMIAMYIRQMLAQRHLHPQINFCITAFVATTI
;
A
#
# COMPACT_ATOMS: atom_id res chain seq x y z
N MET A 1 43.35 79.68 3.16
CA MET A 1 43.27 78.21 3.41
C MET A 1 41.90 77.69 3.85
N ARG A 2 40.89 78.53 4.16
CA ARG A 2 39.53 78.05 4.53
C ARG A 2 38.63 77.65 3.34
N LEU A 3 38.75 78.30 2.18
CA LEU A 3 37.89 78.01 1.01
C LEU A 3 38.12 76.63 0.36
N ALA A 4 39.32 76.06 0.44
CA ALA A 4 39.62 74.77 -0.19
C ALA A 4 39.02 73.56 0.57
N VAL A 5 38.81 73.71 1.89
CA VAL A 5 38.25 72.65 2.75
C VAL A 5 36.73 72.56 2.56
N ASP A 6 36.04 73.69 2.42
CA ASP A 6 34.58 73.73 2.22
C ASP A 6 34.15 73.13 0.87
N VAL A 7 34.90 73.36 -0.20
CA VAL A 7 34.60 72.77 -1.52
C VAL A 7 34.75 71.25 -1.49
N PHE A 8 35.75 70.73 -0.76
CA PHE A 8 35.98 69.29 -0.68
C PHE A 8 34.94 68.56 0.16
N ILE A 9 34.46 69.19 1.25
CA ILE A 9 33.36 68.66 2.07
C ILE A 9 32.05 68.64 1.28
N ASN A 10 31.75 69.73 0.55
CA ASN A 10 30.50 69.85 -0.20
C ASN A 10 30.44 68.83 -1.36
N LYS A 11 31.56 68.62 -2.08
CA LYS A 11 31.64 67.62 -3.16
C LYS A 11 31.49 66.18 -2.64
N LYS A 12 32.04 65.87 -1.46
CA LYS A 12 31.91 64.54 -0.82
C LYS A 12 30.49 64.28 -0.35
N LEU A 13 29.81 65.30 0.20
CA LEU A 13 28.42 65.23 0.67
C LEU A 13 27.42 65.01 -0.48
N ILE A 14 27.64 65.67 -1.63
CA ILE A 14 26.82 65.50 -2.85
C ILE A 14 26.98 64.08 -3.41
N LEU A 15 28.21 63.54 -3.42
CA LEU A 15 28.49 62.21 -3.94
C LEU A 15 27.86 61.10 -3.06
N THR A 16 27.89 61.23 -1.73
CA THR A 16 27.23 60.27 -0.83
C THR A 16 25.70 60.33 -0.91
N ASN A 17 25.11 61.53 -1.01
CA ASN A 17 23.65 61.67 -1.11
C ASN A 17 23.09 61.18 -2.45
N ALA A 18 23.85 61.25 -3.54
CA ALA A 18 23.41 60.77 -4.85
C ALA A 18 23.55 59.23 -5.02
N ILE A 19 24.58 58.61 -4.43
CA ILE A 19 24.90 57.19 -4.67
C ILE A 19 24.21 56.25 -3.66
N MET A 20 23.98 56.68 -2.41
CA MET A 20 23.27 55.88 -1.41
C MET A 20 21.85 55.42 -1.79
N PRO A 21 20.98 56.26 -2.40
CA PRO A 21 19.64 55.81 -2.78
C PRO A 21 19.68 54.73 -3.88
N ALA A 22 20.57 54.85 -4.87
CA ALA A 22 20.71 53.87 -5.95
C ALA A 22 21.21 52.50 -5.46
N LEU A 23 22.17 52.47 -4.53
CA LEU A 23 22.64 51.24 -3.87
C LEU A 23 21.54 50.58 -3.01
N ARG A 24 20.69 51.38 -2.36
CA ARG A 24 19.56 50.90 -1.54
C ARG A 24 18.47 50.27 -2.41
N VAL A 25 18.22 50.80 -3.62
CA VAL A 25 17.29 50.22 -4.60
C VAL A 25 17.85 48.92 -5.20
N LYS A 26 19.13 48.85 -5.58
CA LYS A 26 19.76 47.61 -6.08
C LYS A 26 19.76 46.49 -5.03
N LYS A 27 20.01 46.81 -3.76
CA LYS A 27 19.88 45.85 -2.65
C LYS A 27 18.44 45.37 -2.48
N LYS A 28 17.45 46.27 -2.45
CA LYS A 28 16.03 45.88 -2.38
C LYS A 28 15.63 44.96 -3.54
N ALA A 29 16.00 45.29 -4.78
CA ALA A 29 15.71 44.46 -5.94
C ALA A 29 16.35 43.07 -5.85
N SER A 30 17.61 42.97 -5.40
CA SER A 30 18.29 41.68 -5.21
C SER A 30 17.65 40.82 -4.11
N VAL A 31 17.18 41.43 -3.02
CA VAL A 31 16.46 40.72 -1.95
C VAL A 31 15.08 40.24 -2.43
N ILE A 32 14.36 41.05 -3.20
CA ILE A 32 13.05 40.66 -3.76
C ILE A 32 13.22 39.51 -4.76
N VAL A 33 14.23 39.56 -5.63
CA VAL A 33 14.52 38.47 -6.57
C VAL A 33 14.97 37.20 -5.83
N ALA A 34 15.79 37.32 -4.78
CA ALA A 34 16.17 36.18 -3.96
C ALA A 34 14.97 35.56 -3.22
N ALA A 35 14.10 36.37 -2.63
CA ALA A 35 12.87 35.93 -1.97
C ALA A 35 11.88 35.30 -2.96
N HIS A 36 11.72 35.87 -4.15
CA HIS A 36 10.88 35.31 -5.21
C HIS A 36 11.46 33.98 -5.73
N ARG A 37 12.78 33.88 -5.89
CA ARG A 37 13.47 32.62 -6.28
C ARG A 37 13.39 31.56 -5.19
N MET A 38 13.44 31.94 -3.92
CA MET A 38 13.22 31.04 -2.78
C MET A 38 11.77 30.56 -2.76
N SER A 39 10.80 31.46 -2.89
CA SER A 39 9.36 31.13 -2.96
C SER A 39 9.04 30.21 -4.15
N PHE A 40 9.60 30.48 -5.34
CA PHE A 40 9.47 29.60 -6.50
C PHE A 40 10.17 28.24 -6.35
N ARG A 41 11.26 28.18 -5.58
CA ARG A 41 11.97 26.92 -5.30
C ARG A 41 11.19 26.11 -4.26
N THR A 42 10.69 26.74 -3.20
CA THR A 42 9.79 26.14 -2.21
C THR A 42 8.51 25.63 -2.86
N GLY A 43 7.90 26.41 -3.75
CA GLY A 43 6.70 26.00 -4.49
C GLY A 43 6.92 24.76 -5.37
N ARG A 44 8.10 24.62 -5.98
CA ARG A 44 8.47 23.40 -6.75
C ARG A 44 8.73 22.19 -5.87
N VAL A 45 9.43 22.36 -4.74
CA VAL A 45 9.67 21.27 -3.78
C VAL A 45 8.36 20.76 -3.19
N MET A 46 7.44 21.66 -2.82
CA MET A 46 6.09 21.29 -2.36
C MET A 46 5.30 20.49 -3.39
N GLN A 47 5.41 20.83 -4.69
CA GLN A 47 4.72 20.09 -5.75
C GLN A 47 5.33 18.70 -5.97
N GLU A 48 6.66 18.56 -5.90
CA GLU A 48 7.33 17.26 -6.00
C GLU A 48 6.97 16.35 -4.81
N GLU A 49 6.99 16.86 -3.58
CA GLU A 49 6.63 16.08 -2.39
C GLU A 49 5.16 15.64 -2.41
N GLN A 50 4.24 16.52 -2.82
CA GLN A 50 2.84 16.16 -3.02
C GLN A 50 2.65 15.13 -4.13
N SER A 51 3.47 15.16 -5.18
CA SER A 51 3.40 14.17 -6.26
C SER A 51 3.82 12.78 -5.79
N ILE A 52 4.85 12.70 -4.94
CA ILE A 52 5.35 11.45 -4.35
C ILE A 52 4.33 10.91 -3.35
N GLN A 53 3.81 11.76 -2.45
CA GLN A 53 2.76 11.38 -1.51
C GLN A 53 1.56 10.78 -2.25
N ARG A 54 1.07 11.45 -3.31
CA ARG A 54 -0.03 10.94 -4.16
C ARG A 54 0.28 9.58 -4.78
N ALA A 55 1.51 9.34 -5.23
CA ALA A 55 1.91 8.05 -5.79
C ALA A 55 1.90 6.95 -4.72
N VAL A 56 2.45 7.23 -3.54
CA VAL A 56 2.48 6.29 -2.41
C VAL A 56 1.07 5.98 -1.90
N THR A 57 0.20 6.99 -1.72
CA THR A 57 -1.21 6.78 -1.34
C THR A 57 -1.93 5.88 -2.34
N ARG A 58 -1.69 6.07 -3.64
CA ARG A 58 -2.27 5.22 -4.70
C ARG A 58 -1.80 3.76 -4.60
N LEU A 59 -0.53 3.54 -4.28
CA LEU A 59 0.00 2.19 -4.08
C LEU A 59 -0.56 1.54 -2.81
N CYS A 60 -0.64 2.30 -1.71
CA CYS A 60 -1.19 1.79 -0.44
C CYS A 60 -2.66 1.39 -0.58
N ILE A 61 -3.48 2.24 -1.22
CA ILE A 61 -4.90 1.89 -1.44
C ILE A 61 -5.06 0.77 -2.45
N GLN A 62 -4.18 0.65 -3.44
CA GLN A 62 -4.18 -0.49 -4.37
C GLN A 62 -3.81 -1.79 -3.66
N CYS A 63 -2.82 -1.76 -2.77
CA CYS A 63 -2.46 -2.89 -1.90
C CYS A 63 -3.65 -3.33 -1.06
N GLY A 64 -4.26 -2.39 -0.32
CA GLY A 64 -5.42 -2.67 0.52
C GLY A 64 -6.62 -3.19 -0.29
N LEU A 65 -6.87 -2.60 -1.47
CA LEU A 65 -7.92 -3.07 -2.38
C LEU A 65 -7.64 -4.48 -2.89
N LEU A 66 -6.41 -4.82 -3.29
CA LEU A 66 -6.06 -6.16 -3.75
C LEU A 66 -6.25 -7.21 -2.65
N LEU A 67 -5.86 -6.90 -1.41
CA LEU A 67 -6.06 -7.77 -0.27
C LEU A 67 -7.55 -7.98 0.01
N LEU A 68 -8.32 -6.89 0.06
CA LEU A 68 -9.76 -6.92 0.31
C LEU A 68 -10.54 -7.68 -0.79
N GLN A 69 -10.15 -7.52 -2.06
CA GLN A 69 -10.76 -8.20 -3.20
C GLN A 69 -10.55 -9.72 -3.19
N HIS A 70 -9.47 -10.20 -2.56
CA HIS A 70 -9.11 -11.62 -2.50
C HIS A 70 -9.39 -12.27 -1.15
N GLY A 71 -10.21 -11.62 -0.30
CA GLY A 71 -10.70 -12.17 0.96
C GLY A 71 -9.67 -12.16 2.09
N ALA A 72 -8.70 -11.22 2.09
CA ALA A 72 -7.83 -11.01 3.23
C ALA A 72 -8.62 -10.50 4.45
N GLU A 73 -8.17 -10.87 5.65
CA GLU A 73 -8.73 -10.38 6.90
C GLU A 73 -8.54 -8.86 7.03
N SER A 74 -9.55 -8.14 7.53
CA SER A 74 -9.52 -6.67 7.66
C SER A 74 -8.32 -6.17 8.46
N ALA A 75 -7.93 -6.88 9.53
CA ALA A 75 -6.74 -6.56 10.32
C ALA A 75 -5.45 -6.62 9.48
N LEU A 76 -5.34 -7.65 8.63
CA LEU A 76 -4.20 -7.80 7.72
C LEU A 76 -4.16 -6.71 6.65
N VAL A 77 -5.33 -6.31 6.13
CA VAL A 77 -5.43 -5.18 5.18
C VAL A 77 -4.90 -3.89 5.79
N ASP A 78 -5.31 -3.59 7.03
CA ASP A 78 -4.88 -2.40 7.76
C ASP A 78 -3.38 -2.42 8.06
N GLU A 79 -2.87 -3.54 8.59
CA GLU A 79 -1.45 -3.70 8.93
C GLU A 79 -0.54 -3.57 7.69
N LEU A 80 -0.84 -4.28 6.60
CA LEU A 80 0.00 -4.28 5.40
C LEU A 80 -0.04 -2.94 4.67
N SER A 81 -1.19 -2.29 4.61
CA SER A 81 -1.31 -0.97 3.98
C SER A 81 -0.55 0.10 4.77
N THR A 82 -0.55 -0.01 6.10
CA THR A 82 0.24 0.85 6.99
C THR A 82 1.73 0.62 6.86
N ARG A 83 2.17 -0.64 6.97
CA ARG A 83 3.58 -1.03 6.78
C ARG A 83 4.13 -0.60 5.43
N LEU A 84 3.35 -0.76 4.35
CA LEU A 84 3.76 -0.33 3.02
C LEU A 84 3.97 1.18 2.93
N GLY A 85 3.07 1.99 3.48
CA GLY A 85 3.23 3.45 3.46
C GLY A 85 4.40 3.94 4.31
N LEU A 86 4.63 3.33 5.48
CA LEU A 86 5.80 3.59 6.32
C LEU A 86 7.11 3.23 5.58
N ALA A 87 7.15 2.06 4.93
CA ALA A 87 8.31 1.62 4.14
C ALA A 87 8.63 2.57 2.96
N LEU A 88 7.60 3.20 2.38
CA LEU A 88 7.72 4.16 1.29
C LEU A 88 7.96 5.61 1.75
N GLY A 89 8.12 5.84 3.06
CA GLY A 89 8.50 7.14 3.63
C GLY A 89 7.34 8.08 3.97
N MET A 90 6.16 7.54 4.28
CA MET A 90 5.08 8.29 4.95
C MET A 90 5.27 8.28 6.47
N ASP A 91 4.76 9.29 7.18
CA ASP A 91 4.85 9.37 8.64
C ASP A 91 3.82 8.48 9.32
N SER A 92 2.59 8.48 8.81
CA SER A 92 1.55 7.56 9.22
C SER A 92 0.59 7.25 8.08
N VAL A 93 -0.10 6.13 8.22
CA VAL A 93 -1.20 5.72 7.34
C VAL A 93 -2.35 5.30 8.23
N GLU A 94 -3.54 5.76 7.88
CA GLU A 94 -4.79 5.39 8.53
C GLU A 94 -5.70 4.78 7.48
N SER A 95 -6.34 3.65 7.80
CA SER A 95 -7.28 2.99 6.91
C SER A 95 -8.64 2.79 7.56
N ALA A 96 -9.69 2.93 6.75
CA ALA A 96 -11.06 2.62 7.14
C ALA A 96 -11.66 1.70 6.08
N ILE A 97 -11.99 0.49 6.53
CA ILE A 97 -12.44 -0.61 5.66
C ILE A 97 -13.96 -0.76 5.81
N SER A 98 -14.66 -0.79 4.69
CA SER A 98 -16.08 -1.09 4.57
C SER A 98 -16.28 -2.30 3.66
N SER A 99 -17.46 -2.92 3.69
CA SER A 99 -17.78 -4.08 2.84
C SER A 99 -17.65 -3.78 1.34
N ASN A 100 -17.94 -2.54 0.93
CA ASN A 100 -17.95 -2.12 -0.47
C ASN A 100 -16.91 -1.06 -0.82
N ALA A 101 -16.12 -0.60 0.15
CA ALA A 101 -15.16 0.48 -0.09
C ALA A 101 -13.99 0.40 0.88
N ILE A 102 -12.85 0.91 0.44
CA ILE A 102 -11.68 1.17 1.28
C ILE A 102 -11.36 2.66 1.19
N VAL A 103 -11.18 3.28 2.35
CA VAL A 103 -10.70 4.66 2.50
C VAL A 103 -9.33 4.58 3.15
N LEU A 104 -8.35 5.25 2.56
CA LEU A 104 -6.98 5.26 3.07
C LEU A 104 -6.46 6.69 3.07
N THR A 105 -5.90 7.10 4.21
CA THR A 105 -5.31 8.40 4.43
C THR A 105 -3.82 8.22 4.73
N THR A 106 -2.97 8.91 3.98
CA THR A 106 -1.53 8.98 4.27
C THR A 106 -1.20 10.36 4.81
N ILE A 107 -0.44 10.43 5.90
CA ILE A 107 0.02 11.67 6.52
C ILE A 107 1.53 11.80 6.27
N LYS A 108 1.95 12.97 5.77
CA LYS A 108 3.35 13.32 5.57
C LYS A 108 3.55 14.81 5.85
N ASP A 109 4.48 15.16 6.73
CA ASP A 109 4.84 16.56 7.07
C ASP A 109 3.61 17.41 7.46
N GLY A 110 2.64 16.80 8.16
CA GLY A 110 1.37 17.43 8.54
C GLY A 110 0.35 17.60 7.41
N GLN A 111 0.66 17.18 6.17
CA GLN A 111 -0.28 17.14 5.06
C GLN A 111 -0.94 15.76 4.97
N CYS A 112 -2.26 15.75 5.07
CA CYS A 112 -3.06 14.53 4.93
C CYS A 112 -3.58 14.41 3.49
N LEU A 113 -3.45 13.22 2.91
CA LEU A 113 -4.04 12.87 1.63
C LEU A 113 -4.90 11.62 1.78
N THR A 114 -6.20 11.78 1.57
CA THR A 114 -7.17 10.69 1.61
C THR A 114 -7.57 10.26 0.21
N SER A 115 -7.60 8.96 -0.03
CA SER A 115 -8.10 8.34 -1.25
C SER A 115 -9.15 7.29 -0.91
N THR A 116 -10.16 7.16 -1.76
CA THR A 116 -11.22 6.16 -1.61
C THR A 116 -11.32 5.31 -2.88
N ARG A 117 -11.53 4.01 -2.72
CA ARG A 117 -11.77 3.07 -3.82
C ARG A 117 -12.91 2.12 -3.48
N LYS A 118 -13.72 1.80 -4.49
CA LYS A 118 -14.80 0.83 -4.38
C LYS A 118 -14.24 -0.59 -4.48
N ASN A 119 -14.66 -1.47 -3.58
CA ASN A 119 -14.32 -2.88 -3.61
C ASN A 119 -15.21 -3.63 -4.60
N GLN A 120 -14.62 -4.59 -5.31
CA GLN A 120 -15.34 -5.56 -6.14
C GLN A 120 -14.85 -6.94 -5.74
N ASP A 121 -15.67 -7.69 -5.00
CA ASP A 121 -15.29 -9.00 -4.49
C ASP A 121 -14.97 -9.96 -5.65
N ARG A 122 -13.75 -10.52 -5.65
CA ARG A 122 -13.27 -11.49 -6.65
C ARG A 122 -13.19 -12.91 -6.09
N GLY A 123 -13.63 -13.12 -4.85
CA GLY A 123 -13.54 -14.37 -4.13
C GLY A 123 -12.17 -14.61 -3.49
N ILE A 124 -12.09 -15.65 -2.66
CA ILE A 124 -10.92 -15.93 -1.81
C ILE A 124 -9.76 -16.48 -2.67
N ASN A 125 -8.62 -15.78 -2.67
CA ASN A 125 -7.38 -16.29 -3.26
C ASN A 125 -6.16 -15.94 -2.41
N MET A 126 -5.75 -16.92 -1.59
CA MET A 126 -4.63 -16.73 -0.67
C MET A 126 -3.29 -16.54 -1.38
N HIS A 127 -3.10 -17.05 -2.60
CA HIS A 127 -1.85 -16.85 -3.32
C HIS A 127 -1.60 -15.37 -3.61
N VAL A 128 -2.64 -14.63 -4.02
CA VAL A 128 -2.52 -13.19 -4.26
C VAL A 128 -2.23 -12.45 -2.95
N VAL A 129 -2.90 -12.84 -1.85
CA VAL A 129 -2.67 -12.25 -0.52
C VAL A 129 -1.22 -12.46 -0.06
N THR A 130 -0.69 -13.68 -0.19
CA THR A 130 0.69 -14.00 0.16
C THR A 130 1.70 -13.27 -0.71
N GLU A 131 1.47 -13.17 -2.02
CA GLU A 131 2.36 -12.40 -2.91
C GLU A 131 2.37 -10.90 -2.54
N VAL A 132 1.21 -10.33 -2.22
CA VAL A 132 1.14 -8.94 -1.74
C VAL A 132 1.91 -8.78 -0.43
N GLN A 133 1.74 -9.68 0.54
CA GLN A 133 2.52 -9.68 1.78
C GLN A 133 4.03 -9.72 1.50
N HIS A 134 4.46 -10.61 0.60
CA HIS A 134 5.86 -10.74 0.23
C HIS A 134 6.42 -9.46 -0.39
N ILE A 135 5.64 -8.78 -1.24
CA ILE A 135 6.03 -7.48 -1.82
C ILE A 135 6.17 -6.41 -0.74
N VAL A 136 5.26 -6.37 0.24
CA VAL A 136 5.32 -5.41 1.36
C VAL A 136 6.57 -5.65 2.20
N ILE A 137 6.87 -6.90 2.56
CA ILE A 137 8.09 -7.27 3.30
C ILE A 137 9.35 -6.87 2.50
N LEU A 138 9.35 -7.09 1.18
CA LEU A 138 10.46 -6.71 0.32
C LEU A 138 10.65 -5.18 0.25
N ALA A 139 9.56 -4.42 0.31
CA ALA A 139 9.58 -2.97 0.41
C ALA A 139 10.09 -2.49 1.78
N GLU A 140 9.69 -3.14 2.89
CA GLU A 140 10.20 -2.85 4.25
C GLU A 140 11.72 -3.00 4.33
N HIS A 141 12.29 -4.03 3.70
CA HIS A 141 13.74 -4.25 3.63
C HIS A 141 14.48 -3.27 2.69
N ARG A 142 13.83 -2.21 2.17
CA ARG A 142 14.35 -1.23 1.20
C ARG A 142 14.91 -1.85 -0.10
N LEU A 143 14.49 -3.07 -0.43
CA LEU A 143 14.92 -3.74 -1.66
C LEU A 143 14.09 -3.28 -2.88
N LEU A 144 12.99 -2.56 -2.66
CA LEU A 144 12.06 -2.10 -3.68
C LEU A 144 11.72 -0.61 -3.52
N ASP A 145 11.89 0.15 -4.60
CA ASP A 145 11.38 1.53 -4.73
C ASP A 145 9.87 1.52 -5.12
N TYR A 146 9.19 2.67 -5.01
CA TYR A 146 7.74 2.78 -5.30
C TYR A 146 7.38 2.28 -6.71
N LYS A 147 8.25 2.49 -7.71
CA LYS A 147 8.09 1.97 -9.07
C LYS A 147 8.22 0.45 -9.15
N GLY A 148 9.07 -0.14 -8.30
CA GLY A 148 9.26 -1.58 -8.20
C GLY A 148 8.03 -2.27 -7.63
N VAL A 149 7.41 -1.66 -6.62
CA VAL A 149 6.15 -2.11 -6.03
C VAL A 149 5.02 -2.07 -7.06
N GLU A 150 4.87 -0.95 -7.80
CA GLU A 150 3.86 -0.82 -8.87
C GLU A 150 4.01 -1.90 -9.96
N LYS A 151 5.23 -2.13 -10.41
CA LYS A 151 5.53 -3.16 -11.43
C LYS A 151 5.20 -4.57 -10.92
N ARG A 152 5.49 -4.88 -9.65
CA ARG A 152 5.13 -6.18 -9.08
C ARG A 152 3.61 -6.30 -8.92
N PHE A 153 2.93 -5.29 -8.41
CA PHE A 153 1.46 -5.27 -8.31
C PHE A 153 0.74 -5.50 -9.65
N SER A 154 1.26 -4.97 -10.76
CA SER A 154 0.71 -5.24 -12.10
C SER A 154 1.01 -6.65 -12.64
N GLN A 155 1.99 -7.36 -12.08
CA GLN A 155 2.40 -8.70 -12.49
C GLN A 155 1.75 -9.82 -11.67
N LEU A 156 1.02 -9.51 -10.59
CA LEU A 156 0.35 -10.55 -9.80
C LEU A 156 -0.63 -11.32 -10.68
N ARG A 157 -0.32 -12.60 -10.91
CA ARG A 157 -1.22 -13.55 -11.54
C ARG A 157 -1.74 -14.50 -10.47
N PRO A 158 -3.06 -14.66 -10.32
CA PRO A 158 -3.62 -15.65 -9.42
C PRO A 158 -3.24 -17.06 -9.93
N LEU A 159 -2.27 -17.71 -9.30
CA LEU A 159 -2.02 -19.14 -9.52
C LEU A 159 -3.23 -19.94 -9.01
N ARG A 160 -3.73 -20.85 -9.85
CA ARG A 160 -4.73 -21.84 -9.47
C ARG A 160 -4.07 -23.21 -9.46
N TYR A 161 -4.00 -23.84 -8.30
CA TYR A 161 -3.57 -25.23 -8.19
C TYR A 161 -4.59 -26.17 -8.84
N PRO A 162 -4.15 -27.29 -9.44
CA PRO A 162 -5.06 -28.30 -9.94
C PRO A 162 -5.89 -28.87 -8.78
N ARG A 163 -7.20 -28.86 -8.98
CA ARG A 163 -8.23 -29.15 -7.96
C ARG A 163 -8.13 -30.56 -7.38
N TRP A 164 -7.83 -31.52 -8.25
CA TRP A 164 -7.58 -32.91 -7.90
C TRP A 164 -6.41 -33.07 -6.94
N LEU A 165 -5.34 -32.27 -7.11
CA LEU A 165 -4.17 -32.33 -6.23
C LEU A 165 -4.51 -31.81 -4.82
N VAL A 166 -5.28 -30.72 -4.73
CA VAL A 166 -5.72 -30.18 -3.43
C VAL A 166 -6.62 -31.18 -2.70
N ALA A 167 -7.57 -31.82 -3.40
CA ALA A 167 -8.44 -32.84 -2.80
C ALA A 167 -7.64 -34.04 -2.27
N PHE A 168 -6.64 -34.48 -3.03
CA PHE A 168 -5.75 -35.58 -2.64
C PHE A 168 -4.90 -35.24 -1.40
N MET A 169 -4.28 -34.06 -1.37
CA MET A 169 -3.47 -33.61 -0.23
C MET A 169 -4.29 -33.48 1.06
N VAL A 170 -5.53 -32.99 0.97
CA VAL A 170 -6.43 -32.89 2.13
C VAL A 170 -6.80 -34.28 2.65
N GLY A 171 -7.13 -35.21 1.75
CA GLY A 171 -7.41 -36.60 2.14
C GLY A 171 -6.24 -37.24 2.87
N LEU A 172 -5.01 -37.04 2.37
CA LEU A 172 -3.79 -37.55 2.98
C LEU A 172 -3.56 -36.98 4.39
N SER A 173 -3.74 -35.67 4.56
CA SER A 173 -3.60 -35.00 5.86
C SER A 173 -4.59 -35.53 6.89
N CYS A 174 -5.87 -35.69 6.52
CA CYS A 174 -6.91 -36.21 7.40
C CYS A 174 -6.68 -37.69 7.75
N SER A 175 -6.23 -38.50 6.79
CA SER A 175 -5.86 -39.91 7.00
C SER A 175 -4.69 -40.06 7.98
N CYS A 176 -3.64 -39.24 7.82
CA CYS A 176 -2.49 -39.20 8.72
C CYS A 176 -2.91 -38.78 10.14
N PHE A 177 -3.77 -37.77 10.27
CA PHE A 177 -4.27 -37.31 11.56
C PHE A 177 -5.12 -38.37 12.27
N CYS A 178 -5.98 -39.09 11.54
CA CYS A 178 -6.73 -40.22 12.06
C CYS A 178 -5.79 -41.32 12.59
N LYS A 179 -4.72 -41.62 11.84
CA LYS A 179 -3.71 -42.60 12.24
C LYS A 179 -2.94 -42.18 13.48
N LEU A 180 -2.56 -40.91 13.60
CA LEU A 180 -1.88 -40.35 14.76
C LEU A 180 -2.74 -40.36 16.03
N ASN A 181 -4.06 -40.22 15.89
CA ASN A 181 -5.02 -40.32 17.00
C ASN A 181 -5.48 -41.77 17.28
N ASN A 182 -4.66 -42.77 16.93
CA ASN A 182 -4.97 -44.19 17.11
C ASN A 182 -6.25 -44.70 16.42
N GLY A 183 -6.72 -44.05 15.34
CA GLY A 183 -7.92 -44.45 14.57
C GLY A 183 -7.79 -45.72 13.71
N GLY A 184 -6.71 -46.49 13.88
CA GLY A 184 -6.46 -47.71 13.08
C GLY A 184 -6.05 -47.43 11.63
N TRP A 185 -5.73 -48.49 10.88
CA TRP A 185 -5.50 -48.40 9.44
C TRP A 185 -6.83 -48.31 8.66
N ASP A 186 -7.87 -49.01 9.13
CA ASP A 186 -9.19 -49.02 8.50
C ASP A 186 -9.85 -47.62 8.53
N GLY A 187 -9.80 -46.95 9.70
CA GLY A 187 -10.30 -45.58 9.85
C GLY A 187 -9.53 -44.56 9.00
N ALA A 188 -8.22 -44.76 8.83
CA ALA A 188 -7.39 -43.89 8.00
C ALA A 188 -7.77 -43.98 6.51
N VAL A 189 -8.11 -45.17 6.00
CA VAL A 189 -8.55 -45.36 4.60
C VAL A 189 -9.94 -44.74 4.37
N ILE A 190 -10.89 -44.96 5.29
CA ILE A 190 -12.24 -44.38 5.18
C ILE A 190 -12.16 -42.85 5.24
N THR A 191 -11.39 -42.31 6.19
CA THR A 191 -11.18 -40.86 6.33
C THR A 191 -10.54 -40.24 5.09
N PHE A 192 -9.63 -40.97 4.43
CA PHE A 192 -8.99 -40.53 3.19
C PHE A 192 -10.03 -40.32 2.07
N PHE A 193 -10.86 -41.33 1.80
CA PHE A 193 -11.88 -41.25 0.75
C PHE A 193 -13.00 -40.25 1.10
N ALA A 194 -13.48 -40.26 2.35
CA ALA A 194 -14.50 -39.33 2.84
C ALA A 194 -14.03 -37.86 2.67
N SER A 195 -12.81 -37.56 3.09
CA SER A 195 -12.23 -36.21 3.01
C SER A 195 -11.95 -35.78 1.57
N MET A 196 -11.49 -36.71 0.71
CA MET A 196 -11.24 -36.43 -0.71
C MET A 196 -12.55 -36.09 -1.44
N ILE A 197 -13.60 -36.88 -1.26
CA ILE A 197 -14.92 -36.66 -1.88
C ILE A 197 -15.55 -35.36 -1.36
N ALA A 198 -15.51 -35.14 -0.04
CA ALA A 198 -16.01 -33.91 0.56
C ALA A 198 -15.28 -32.67 0.00
N MET A 199 -13.96 -32.70 -0.11
CA MET A 199 -13.18 -31.59 -0.69
C MET A 199 -13.45 -31.40 -2.18
N TYR A 200 -13.64 -32.47 -2.95
CA TYR A 200 -14.00 -32.39 -4.37
C TYR A 200 -15.36 -31.71 -4.58
N ILE A 201 -16.38 -32.09 -3.81
CA ILE A 201 -17.72 -31.50 -3.85
C ILE A 201 -17.67 -30.03 -3.44
N ARG A 202 -16.94 -29.69 -2.36
CA ARG A 202 -16.74 -28.30 -1.92
C ARG A 202 -16.18 -27.44 -3.05
N GLN A 203 -15.16 -27.93 -3.74
CA GLN A 203 -14.54 -27.20 -4.85
C GLN A 203 -15.48 -27.07 -6.04
N MET A 204 -16.31 -28.08 -6.34
CA MET A 204 -17.29 -28.03 -7.42
C MET A 204 -18.39 -26.99 -7.14
N LEU A 205 -18.89 -26.94 -5.90
CA LEU A 205 -19.89 -25.97 -5.45
C LEU A 205 -19.34 -24.54 -5.38
N ALA A 206 -18.07 -24.38 -4.98
CA ALA A 206 -17.40 -23.08 -4.97
C ALA A 206 -17.36 -22.42 -6.36
N GLN A 207 -17.36 -23.20 -7.45
CA GLN A 207 -17.44 -22.65 -8.80
C GLN A 207 -18.81 -22.14 -9.21
N ARG A 208 -19.87 -22.51 -8.49
CA ARG A 208 -21.24 -22.06 -8.77
C ARG A 208 -21.57 -20.74 -8.10
N HIS A 209 -20.59 -20.03 -7.53
CA HIS A 209 -20.77 -18.76 -6.82
C HIS A 209 -21.85 -18.80 -5.71
N LEU A 210 -22.08 -19.98 -5.13
CA LEU A 210 -22.97 -20.14 -3.99
C LEU A 210 -22.35 -19.54 -2.73
N HIS A 211 -23.21 -18.98 -1.87
CA HIS A 211 -22.79 -18.41 -0.60
C HIS A 211 -21.92 -19.41 0.19
N PRO A 212 -20.71 -19.05 0.66
CA PRO A 212 -19.77 -19.99 1.27
C PRO A 212 -20.36 -20.85 2.39
N GLN A 213 -21.30 -20.31 3.18
CA GLN A 213 -22.01 -21.04 4.22
C GLN A 213 -22.77 -22.26 3.69
N ILE A 214 -23.44 -22.12 2.54
CA ILE A 214 -24.20 -23.22 1.92
C ILE A 214 -23.25 -24.33 1.47
N ASN A 215 -22.10 -23.94 0.90
CA ASN A 215 -21.07 -24.89 0.47
C ASN A 215 -20.53 -25.69 1.65
N PHE A 216 -20.31 -25.05 2.80
CA PHE A 216 -19.88 -25.73 4.03
C PHE A 216 -20.95 -26.69 4.56
N CYS A 217 -22.23 -26.28 4.61
CA CYS A 217 -23.32 -27.15 5.03
C CYS A 217 -23.45 -28.40 4.17
N ILE A 218 -23.45 -28.27 2.84
CA ILE A 218 -23.56 -29.42 1.93
C ILE A 218 -22.35 -30.33 2.07
N THR A 219 -21.15 -29.75 2.17
CA THR A 219 -19.93 -30.55 2.33
C THR A 219 -19.93 -31.32 3.64
N ALA A 220 -20.38 -30.70 4.73
CA ALA A 220 -20.49 -31.37 6.03
C ALA A 220 -21.50 -32.52 5.97
N PHE A 221 -22.66 -32.31 5.35
CA PHE A 221 -23.67 -33.36 5.17
C PHE A 221 -23.12 -34.58 4.40
N VAL A 222 -22.41 -34.33 3.30
CA VAL A 222 -21.78 -35.41 2.52
C VAL A 222 -20.69 -36.12 3.34
N ALA A 223 -19.87 -35.37 4.07
CA ALA A 223 -18.83 -35.96 4.92
C ALA A 223 -19.41 -36.86 6.02
N THR A 224 -20.55 -36.50 6.61
CA THR A 224 -21.23 -37.29 7.65
C THR A 224 -22.01 -38.50 7.11
N THR A 225 -22.34 -38.50 5.81
CA THR A 225 -23.08 -39.61 5.18
C THR A 225 -22.18 -40.81 4.86
N ILE A 226 -20.86 -40.58 4.75
CA ILE A 226 -19.84 -41.60 4.48
C ILE A 226 -19.38 -42.20 5.81
#